data_AF-A0AAJ0C8K0-F1
#
_entry.id   AF-A0AAJ0C8K0-F1
#
_cell.length_a   1.000
_cell.length_b   1.000
_cell.length_c   1.000
_cell.angle_alpha   90.00
_cell.angle_beta   90.00
_cell.angle_gamma   90.00
#
_symmetry.space_group_name_H-M   'P 1'
#
loop_
_entity.id
_entity.type
_entity.pdbx_description
1 polymer ?
#
loop_
_entity_poly.entity_id
_entity_poly.type
_entity_poly.pdbx_seq_one_letter_code
_entity_poly.pdbx_strand_id
1 'polypeptide(L)' 'MRFFIFTIGALVSAAAAQNCTPGSYRCRSPTFPAVCDQSGQWVVLQQCPNGWICIENNGSVNCTPAGT' A
#
# COMPACT_ATOMS: atom_id res chain seq x y z
N MET A 1 29.24 26.74 36.27
CA MET A 1 28.62 25.51 35.71
C MET A 1 28.01 25.85 34.35
N ARG A 2 28.47 25.24 33.25
CA ARG A 2 27.92 25.46 31.91
C ARG A 2 26.97 24.31 31.61
N PHE A 3 25.67 24.56 31.70
CA PHE A 3 24.64 23.58 31.36
C PHE A 3 24.54 23.49 29.83
N PHE A 4 25.24 22.52 29.25
CA PHE A 4 24.99 22.09 27.88
C PHE A 4 23.69 21.29 27.88
N ILE A 5 22.58 21.98 27.64
CA ILE A 5 21.29 21.36 27.39
C ILE A 5 21.37 20.76 25.99
N PHE A 6 21.70 19.46 25.92
CA PHE A 6 21.54 18.67 24.71
C PHE A 6 20.04 18.57 24.43
N THR A 7 19.54 19.46 23.60
CA THR A 7 18.22 19.32 22.97
C THR A 7 18.35 18.20 21.94
N ILE A 8 18.19 16.96 22.42
CA ILE A 8 17.99 15.83 21.52
C ILE A 8 16.56 15.96 21.01
N GLY A 9 16.39 16.79 19.99
CA GLY A 9 15.18 16.86 19.19
C GLY A 9 15.04 15.57 18.40
N ALA A 10 14.56 14.51 19.04
CA ALA A 10 14.08 13.34 18.33
C ALA A 10 12.76 13.74 17.66
N LEU A 11 12.87 14.27 16.44
CA LEU A 11 11.75 14.29 15.50
C LEU A 11 11.44 12.84 15.15
N VAL A 12 10.77 12.13 16.07
CA VAL A 12 10.03 10.93 15.71
C VAL A 12 8.89 11.46 14.87
N SER A 13 9.14 11.55 13.56
CA SER A 13 8.07 11.51 12.58
C SER A 13 7.30 10.26 12.92
N ALA A 14 6.17 10.42 13.61
CA ALA A 14 5.17 9.38 13.70
C ALA A 14 4.70 9.17 12.26
N ALA A 15 5.47 8.38 11.50
CA ALA A 15 4.95 7.69 10.34
C ALA A 15 3.88 6.80 10.93
N ALA A 16 2.65 7.33 11.02
CA ALA A 16 1.46 6.60 11.42
C ALA A 16 1.55 5.29 10.67
N ALA A 17 1.63 4.16 11.37
CA ALA A 17 2.07 2.88 10.81
C ALA A 17 1.30 2.59 9.51
N GLN A 18 1.89 2.97 8.37
CA GLN A 18 1.21 2.90 7.09
C GLN A 18 1.30 1.44 6.71
N ASN A 19 0.15 0.78 6.55
CA ASN A 19 0.13 -0.61 6.15
C ASN A 19 0.61 -0.77 4.68
N CYS A 20 0.72 0.34 3.96
CA CYS A 20 1.22 0.42 2.60
C CYS A 20 1.63 1.85 2.22
N THR A 21 2.42 1.96 1.16
CA THR A 21 2.77 3.23 0.54
C THR A 21 1.60 3.73 -0.31
N PRO A 22 1.06 4.94 -0.05
CA PRO A 22 -0.01 5.53 -0.86
C PRO A 22 0.28 5.48 -2.36
N GLY A 23 -0.71 5.07 -3.15
CA GLY A 23 -0.57 4.90 -4.60
C GLY A 23 0.07 3.58 -5.04
N SER A 24 0.49 2.72 -4.11
CA SER A 24 0.87 1.33 -4.43
C SER A 24 -0.36 0.49 -4.71
N TYR A 25 -0.22 -0.52 -5.57
CA TYR A 25 -1.26 -1.47 -5.90
C TYR A 25 -0.85 -2.90 -5.51
N ARG A 26 -1.83 -3.73 -5.16
CA ARG A 26 -1.62 -5.16 -4.87
C ARG A 26 -2.86 -6.00 -5.19
N CYS A 27 -2.68 -7.30 -5.37
CA CYS A 27 -3.81 -8.23 -5.36
C CYS A 27 -4.06 -8.69 -3.92
N ARG A 28 -5.22 -8.35 -3.34
CA ARG A 28 -5.63 -8.87 -2.01
C ARG A 28 -6.02 -10.34 -2.10
N SER A 29 -6.55 -10.74 -3.25
CA SER A 29 -7.00 -12.09 -3.57
C SER A 29 -6.91 -12.27 -5.09
N PRO A 30 -6.99 -13.51 -5.62
CA PRO A 30 -6.79 -13.77 -7.05
C PRO A 30 -7.80 -13.07 -7.96
N THR A 31 -8.85 -12.45 -7.43
CA THR A 31 -9.83 -11.66 -8.21
C THR A 31 -10.04 -10.25 -7.66
N PHE A 32 -9.34 -9.85 -6.61
CA PHE A 32 -9.58 -8.58 -5.92
C PHE A 32 -8.32 -7.71 -5.92
N PRO A 33 -8.19 -6.80 -6.89
CA PRO A 33 -7.18 -5.76 -6.85
C PRO A 33 -7.47 -4.80 -5.69
N ALA A 34 -6.41 -4.23 -5.12
CA ALA A 34 -6.47 -3.24 -4.06
C ALA A 34 -5.44 -2.14 -4.32
N VAL A 35 -5.78 -0.93 -3.90
CA VAL A 35 -4.91 0.24 -3.94
C VAL A 35 -4.67 0.73 -2.52
N CYS A 36 -3.47 1.24 -2.26
CA CYS A 36 -3.18 1.92 -1.01
C CYS A 36 -3.69 3.36 -1.10
N ASP A 37 -4.67 3.70 -0.25
CA ASP A 37 -5.18 5.06 -0.13
C ASP A 37 -4.16 6.01 0.53
N GLN A 38 -4.39 7.32 0.46
CA GLN A 38 -3.59 8.36 1.13
C GLN A 38 -3.49 8.15 2.65
N SER A 39 -4.47 7.47 3.24
CA SER A 39 -4.47 7.08 4.65
C SER A 39 -3.48 5.95 4.98
N GLY A 40 -2.80 5.38 3.98
CA GLY A 40 -1.89 4.24 4.17
C GLY A 40 -2.62 2.91 4.42
N GLN A 41 -3.87 2.80 3.95
CA GLN A 41 -4.71 1.61 4.10
C GLN A 41 -5.01 0.98 2.74
N TRP A 42 -5.03 -0.35 2.69
CA TRP A 42 -5.42 -1.09 1.49
C TRP A 42 -6.94 -1.04 1.31
N VAL A 43 -7.37 -0.42 0.22
CA VAL A 43 -8.76 -0.35 -0.22
C VAL A 43 -8.94 -1.27 -1.42
N VAL A 44 -9.89 -2.18 -1.33
CA VAL A 44 -10.23 -3.10 -2.42
C VAL A 44 -10.91 -2.30 -3.53
N LEU A 45 -10.40 -2.44 -4.75
CA LEU A 45 -10.99 -1.91 -5.96
C LEU A 45 -12.16 -2.80 -6.42
N GLN A 46 -12.66 -2.58 -7.63
CA GLN A 46 -13.63 -3.48 -8.26
C GLN A 46 -13.06 -4.89 -8.44
N GLN A 47 -13.89 -5.91 -8.20
CA GLN A 47 -13.55 -7.31 -8.46
C GLN A 47 -13.29 -7.51 -9.96
N CYS A 48 -12.28 -8.30 -10.31
CA CYS A 48 -12.05 -8.73 -11.68
C CYS A 48 -13.28 -9.50 -12.22
N PRO A 49 -13.60 -9.37 -13.52
CA PRO A 49 -14.71 -10.10 -14.15
C PRO A 49 -14.60 -11.62 -13.95
N ASN A 50 -15.73 -12.33 -14.09
CA ASN A 50 -15.73 -13.79 -13.98
C ASN A 50 -14.76 -14.43 -14.99
N GLY A 51 -13.93 -15.35 -14.52
CA GLY A 51 -12.89 -15.99 -15.32
C GLY A 51 -11.66 -15.11 -15.53
N TRP A 52 -11.51 -14.00 -14.82
CA TRP A 52 -10.30 -13.17 -14.82
C TRP A 52 -9.62 -13.22 -13.45
N ILE A 53 -8.29 -13.16 -13.45
CA ILE A 53 -7.45 -13.10 -12.27
C ILE A 53 -6.73 -11.76 -12.17
N CYS A 54 -6.54 -11.30 -10.95
CA CYS A 54 -5.70 -10.18 -10.59
C CYS A 54 -4.24 -10.61 -10.64
N ILE A 55 -3.42 -9.89 -11.40
CA ILE A 55 -1.97 -10.05 -11.45
C ILE A 55 -1.28 -8.74 -11.07
N GLU A 56 -0.21 -8.84 -10.29
CA GLU A 56 0.64 -7.72 -9.92
C GLU A 56 1.77 -7.59 -10.95
N ASN A 57 1.86 -6.45 -11.63
CA ASN A 57 2.88 -6.16 -12.63
C ASN A 57 3.60 -4.85 -12.29
N ASN A 58 4.83 -4.95 -11.78
CA ASN A 58 5.74 -3.84 -11.52
C ASN A 58 5.07 -2.63 -10.78
N GLY A 59 4.31 -2.92 -9.73
CA GLY A 59 3.61 -1.89 -8.94
C GLY A 59 2.24 -1.48 -9.46
N SER A 60 1.75 -2.11 -10.53
CA SER A 60 0.38 -2.00 -11.02
C SER A 60 -0.38 -3.31 -10.83
N VAL A 61 -1.71 -3.26 -10.78
CA VAL A 61 -2.57 -4.44 -10.80
C VAL A 61 -3.36 -4.46 -12.09
N ASN A 62 -3.39 -5.61 -12.77
CA ASN A 62 -4.20 -5.81 -13.95
C ASN A 62 -5.06 -7.06 -13.78
N CYS A 63 -6.26 -7.03 -14.33
CA CYS A 63 -7.06 -8.22 -14.48
C CYS A 63 -6.70 -8.88 -15.82
N THR A 64 -6.40 -10.17 -15.82
CA THR A 64 -6.16 -10.97 -17.04
C THR A 64 -7.04 -12.22 -17.03
N PRO A 65 -7.50 -12.72 -18.20
CA PRO A 65 -8.28 -13.96 -18.26
C PRO A 65 -7.49 -15.13 -17.66
N ALA A 66 -8.15 -15.89 -16.79
CA ALA A 66 -7.62 -17.06 -16.10
C ALA A 66 -7.69 -18.28 -17.03
N GLY A 67 -6.74 -18.40 -17.96
CA GLY A 67 -6.76 -19.55 -18.88
C GLY A 67 -5.84 -19.48 -20.10
N THR A 68 -4.80 -18.66 -20.08
CA THR A 68 -3.71 -18.74 -21.07
C THR A 68 -2.59 -19.63 -20.59
#